data_AF-A0AB73BPU8-F1
#
_entry.id   AF-A0AB73BPU8-F1
#
_cell.length_a   1.000
_cell.length_b   1.000
_cell.length_c   1.000
_cell.angle_alpha   90.00
_cell.angle_beta   90.00
_cell.angle_gamma   90.00
#
_symmetry.space_group_name_H-M   'P 1'
#
loop_
_entity.id
_entity.type
_entity.pdbx_description
1 polymer ?
#
loop_
_entity_poly.entity_id
_entity_poly.type
_entity_poly.pdbx_seq_one_letter_code
_entity_poly.pdbx_strand_id
1 'polypeptide(L)'
;MSNAGLLIDLYNLSNPITGYLAIANVIFTIAYGIYGFVMRKSLDKWVSNDNENGEDNWKVPLLILFVLAASALAVYFSPYWFQGGFGWSTFIIPIGCFGAELYFLNDYRKMLANHVWKSGYWRTALIGEYFVGILLFSSIAYYVLGRVTTNY
;
A
#
# COMPACT_ATOMS: atom_id res chain seq x y z
N MET A 1 15.28 -28.18 -15.55
CA MET A 1 13.89 -27.67 -15.41
C MET A 1 13.45 -27.15 -16.76
N SER A 2 12.24 -27.46 -17.22
CA SER A 2 11.68 -26.79 -18.40
C SER A 2 11.33 -25.35 -18.04
N ASN A 3 11.39 -24.43 -19.00
CA ASN A 3 11.04 -23.02 -18.79
C ASN A 3 9.61 -22.87 -18.22
N ALA A 4 8.69 -23.76 -18.60
CA ALA A 4 7.32 -23.79 -18.08
C ALA A 4 7.24 -24.16 -16.59
N GLY A 5 8.05 -25.12 -16.12
CA GLY A 5 8.10 -25.50 -14.71
C GLY A 5 8.59 -24.36 -13.81
N LEU A 6 9.62 -23.64 -14.25
CA LEU A 6 10.14 -22.48 -13.53
C LEU A 6 9.09 -21.36 -13.38
N LEU A 7 8.28 -21.11 -14.42
CA LEU A 7 7.23 -20.09 -14.39
C LEU A 7 6.10 -20.44 -13.41
N ILE A 8 5.72 -21.71 -13.33
CA ILE A 8 4.72 -22.21 -12.37
C ILE A 8 5.24 -22.08 -10.94
N ASP A 9 6.50 -22.43 -10.68
CA ASP A 9 7.12 -22.29 -9.36
C ASP A 9 7.16 -20.81 -8.91
N LEU A 10 7.54 -19.91 -9.82
CA LEU A 10 7.53 -18.46 -9.56
C LEU A 10 6.12 -17.93 -9.29
N TYR A 11 5.11 -18.41 -10.03
CA TYR A 11 3.71 -18.07 -9.79
C TYR A 11 3.26 -18.52 -8.38
N ASN A 12 3.55 -19.77 -8.02
CA ASN A 12 3.19 -20.34 -6.71
C ASN A 12 3.92 -19.65 -5.55
N LEU A 13 5.12 -19.11 -5.79
CA LEU A 13 5.88 -18.35 -4.80
C LEU A 13 5.39 -16.90 -4.67
N SER A 14 5.10 -16.23 -5.80
CA SER A 14 4.71 -14.81 -5.82
C SER A 14 3.33 -14.55 -5.21
N ASN A 15 2.41 -15.51 -5.30
CA ASN A 15 1.08 -15.43 -4.68
C ASN A 15 1.16 -15.24 -3.14
N PRO A 16 1.72 -16.18 -2.34
CA PRO A 16 1.77 -16.01 -0.88
C PRO A 16 2.57 -14.78 -0.47
N ILE A 17 3.67 -14.46 -1.16
CA ILE A 17 4.46 -13.24 -0.88
C ILE A 17 3.60 -11.99 -1.02
N THR A 18 2.88 -11.85 -2.13
CA THR A 18 2.00 -10.70 -2.38
C THR A 18 0.88 -10.62 -1.35
N GLY A 19 0.28 -11.76 -0.99
CA GLY A 19 -0.74 -11.83 0.05
C GLY A 19 -0.24 -11.39 1.43
N TYR A 20 0.94 -11.85 1.86
CA TYR A 20 1.53 -11.44 3.14
C TYR A 20 1.91 -9.96 3.15
N LEU A 21 2.44 -9.44 2.04
CA LEU A 21 2.74 -8.01 1.91
C LEU A 21 1.45 -7.18 1.96
N ALA A 22 0.35 -7.61 1.33
CA ALA A 22 -0.93 -6.90 1.41
C ALA A 22 -1.49 -6.86 2.85
N ILE A 23 -1.38 -7.97 3.59
CA ILE A 23 -1.77 -8.02 5.01
C ILE A 23 -0.89 -7.08 5.84
N ALA A 24 0.43 -7.16 5.65
CA ALA A 24 1.38 -6.29 6.33
C ALA A 24 1.13 -4.81 6.01
N ASN A 25 0.66 -4.47 4.81
CA ASN A 25 0.27 -3.12 4.44
C ASN A 25 -0.88 -2.59 5.29
N VAL A 26 -1.95 -3.36 5.42
CA VAL A 26 -3.09 -2.95 6.26
C VAL A 26 -2.65 -2.76 7.71
N ILE A 27 -1.84 -3.68 8.24
CA ILE A 27 -1.28 -3.55 9.60
C ILE A 27 -0.43 -2.29 9.73
N PHE A 28 0.44 -2.03 8.75
CA PHE A 28 1.28 -0.84 8.71
C PHE A 28 0.44 0.43 8.71
N THR A 29 -0.59 0.52 7.87
CA THR A 29 -1.43 1.71 7.76
C THR A 29 -2.25 1.95 9.03
N ILE A 30 -2.73 0.88 9.69
CA ILE A 30 -3.35 0.97 11.02
C ILE A 30 -2.35 1.49 12.06
N ALA A 31 -1.16 0.90 12.13
CA ALA A 31 -0.12 1.32 13.06
C ALA A 31 0.28 2.79 12.83
N TYR A 32 0.35 3.21 11.56
CA TYR A 32 0.67 4.58 11.20
C TYR A 32 -0.44 5.56 11.59
N GLY A 33 -1.71 5.16 11.41
CA GLY A 33 -2.87 5.89 11.92
C GLY A 33 -2.85 6.03 13.45
N ILE A 34 -2.52 4.96 14.19
CA ILE A 34 -2.35 5.00 15.65
C ILE A 34 -1.22 5.95 16.04
N TYR A 35 -0.08 5.89 15.33
CA TYR A 35 1.03 6.81 15.59
C TYR A 35 0.61 8.27 15.38
N GLY A 36 -0.15 8.55 14.32
CA GLY A 36 -0.74 9.87 14.07
C GLY A 36 -1.69 10.29 15.19
N PHE A 37 -2.53 9.39 15.68
CA PHE A 37 -3.43 9.66 16.80
C PHE A 37 -2.68 9.98 18.11
N VAL A 38 -1.62 9.23 18.43
CA VAL A 38 -0.75 9.50 19.59
C VAL A 38 -0.08 10.87 19.43
N MET A 39 0.36 11.22 18.23
CA MET A 39 0.98 12.51 17.92
C MET A 39 -0.01 13.63 17.61
N ARG A 40 -1.33 13.41 17.73
CA ARG A 40 -2.36 14.33 17.21
C ARG A 40 -2.17 15.79 17.61
N LYS A 41 -1.83 16.05 18.88
CA LYS A 41 -1.66 17.42 19.40
C LYS A 41 -0.48 18.11 18.71
N SER A 42 0.59 17.38 18.50
CA SER A 42 1.79 17.89 17.86
C SER A 42 1.58 18.05 16.35
N LEU A 43 0.92 17.09 15.70
CA LEU A 43 0.59 17.18 14.27
C LEU A 43 -0.43 18.30 13.99
N ASP A 44 -1.44 18.48 14.84
CA ASP A 44 -2.37 19.60 14.72
C ASP A 44 -1.63 20.94 14.90
N LYS A 45 -0.64 21.02 15.80
CA LYS A 45 0.17 22.23 15.99
C LYS A 45 1.11 22.50 14.80
N TRP A 46 1.80 21.46 14.31
CA TRP A 46 2.88 21.61 13.34
C TRP A 46 2.42 21.53 11.89
N VAL A 47 1.24 20.98 11.61
CA VAL A 47 0.73 20.82 10.23
C VAL A 47 -0.56 21.60 10.06
N SER A 48 -1.55 21.40 10.93
CA SER A 48 -2.88 22.00 10.73
C SER A 48 -3.05 23.43 11.25
N ASN A 49 -2.12 23.92 12.07
CA ASN A 49 -2.10 25.30 12.56
C ASN A 49 -0.69 25.88 12.42
N ASP A 50 0.00 25.51 11.34
CA ASP A 50 1.36 25.99 11.08
C ASP A 50 1.33 27.41 10.51
N ASN A 51 1.67 28.37 11.38
CA ASN A 51 1.73 29.78 11.02
C ASN A 51 2.92 30.14 10.11
N GLU A 52 3.91 29.25 9.97
CA GLU A 52 5.13 29.51 9.18
C GLU A 52 5.03 28.95 7.76
N ASN A 53 4.50 27.72 7.60
CA ASN A 53 4.47 27.04 6.29
C ASN A 53 3.06 26.91 5.68
N GLY A 54 2.02 27.40 6.35
CA GLY A 54 0.62 27.28 5.92
C GLY A 54 -0.09 26.08 6.54
N GLU A 55 -1.42 26.12 6.57
CA GLU A 55 -2.22 25.06 7.20
C GLU A 55 -2.47 23.89 6.23
N ASP A 56 -2.14 22.68 6.68
CA ASP A 56 -2.35 21.44 5.92
C ASP A 56 -3.11 20.36 6.73
N ASN A 57 -3.73 19.42 6.01
CA ASN A 57 -4.54 18.36 6.62
C ASN A 57 -3.77 17.04 6.72
N TRP A 58 -3.30 16.71 7.92
CA TRP A 58 -2.57 15.47 8.12
C TRP A 58 -3.45 14.20 8.24
N LYS A 59 -4.78 14.34 8.40
CA LYS A 59 -5.72 13.26 8.75
C LYS A 59 -6.31 12.58 7.52
N VAL A 60 -6.73 13.37 6.53
CA VAL A 60 -7.41 12.85 5.32
C VAL A 60 -6.52 11.88 4.53
N PRO A 61 -5.22 12.16 4.31
CA PRO A 61 -4.34 11.22 3.63
C PRO A 61 -4.28 9.85 4.33
N LEU A 62 -4.22 9.80 5.67
CA LEU A 62 -4.19 8.54 6.41
C LEU A 62 -5.45 7.69 6.19
N LEU A 63 -6.62 8.34 6.12
CA LEU A 63 -7.88 7.65 5.83
C LEU A 63 -7.88 7.08 4.42
N ILE A 64 -7.41 7.87 3.44
CA ILE A 64 -7.29 7.42 2.04
C ILE A 64 -6.38 6.20 1.94
N LEU A 65 -5.19 6.24 2.56
CA LEU A 65 -4.26 5.11 2.59
C LEU A 65 -4.92 3.87 3.19
N PHE A 66 -5.64 4.00 4.30
CA PHE A 66 -6.32 2.88 4.94
C PHE A 66 -7.40 2.26 4.04
N VAL A 67 -8.24 3.10 3.42
CA VAL A 67 -9.29 2.65 2.49
C VAL A 67 -8.68 1.92 1.30
N LEU A 68 -7.59 2.44 0.72
CA LEU A 68 -6.91 1.81 -0.42
C LEU A 68 -6.31 0.45 -0.02
N ALA A 69 -5.57 0.39 1.10
CA ALA A 69 -4.97 -0.85 1.59
C ALA A 69 -6.02 -1.93 1.91
N ALA A 70 -7.09 -1.55 2.62
CA ALA A 70 -8.18 -2.46 2.96
C ALA A 70 -8.96 -2.94 1.73
N SER A 71 -9.23 -2.05 0.77
CA SER A 71 -9.92 -2.40 -0.49
C SER A 71 -9.08 -3.37 -1.31
N ALA A 72 -7.78 -3.11 -1.45
CA ALA A 72 -6.86 -3.98 -2.15
C ALA A 72 -6.84 -5.38 -1.51
N LEU A 73 -6.72 -5.45 -0.19
CA LEU A 73 -6.72 -6.71 0.55
C LEU A 73 -8.03 -7.49 0.35
N ALA A 74 -9.17 -6.81 0.47
CA ALA A 74 -10.48 -7.45 0.31
C ALA A 74 -10.66 -8.03 -1.10
N VAL A 75 -10.24 -7.28 -2.14
CA VAL A 75 -10.32 -7.77 -3.51
C VAL A 75 -9.33 -8.91 -3.76
N TYR A 76 -8.11 -8.82 -3.22
CA TYR A 76 -7.11 -9.89 -3.33
C TYR A 76 -7.61 -11.23 -2.76
N PHE A 77 -8.24 -11.20 -1.58
CA PHE A 77 -8.76 -12.38 -0.89
C PHE A 77 -10.18 -12.78 -1.35
N SER A 78 -10.79 -12.05 -2.28
CA SER A 78 -12.12 -12.38 -2.83
C SER A 78 -12.29 -13.82 -3.34
N PRO A 79 -11.27 -14.52 -3.92
CA PRO A 79 -11.43 -15.91 -4.35
C PRO A 79 -11.66 -16.90 -3.20
N TYR A 80 -11.34 -16.54 -1.96
CA TYR A 80 -11.64 -17.35 -0.78
C TYR A 80 -13.08 -17.21 -0.31
N TRP A 81 -13.78 -16.16 -0.74
CA TRP A 81 -15.17 -15.90 -0.36
C TRP A 81 -16.17 -16.40 -1.40
N PHE A 82 -15.80 -16.36 -2.68
CA PHE A 82 -16.63 -16.89 -3.77
C PHE A 82 -15.76 -17.41 -4.91
N GLN A 83 -16.25 -18.48 -5.55
CA GLN A 83 -15.50 -19.20 -6.57
C GLN A 83 -15.15 -18.28 -7.76
N GLY A 84 -13.86 -18.19 -8.07
CA GLY A 84 -13.35 -17.36 -9.17
C GLY A 84 -13.11 -15.89 -8.82
N GLY A 85 -13.51 -15.42 -7.63
CA GLY A 85 -13.37 -14.02 -7.23
C GLY A 85 -13.92 -13.06 -8.29
N PHE A 86 -13.30 -11.89 -8.45
CA PHE A 86 -13.64 -10.94 -9.50
C PHE A 86 -12.94 -11.27 -10.85
N GLY A 87 -12.53 -12.52 -11.06
CA GLY A 87 -11.75 -12.92 -12.24
C GLY A 87 -10.42 -12.16 -12.32
N TRP A 88 -10.09 -11.64 -13.51
CA TRP A 88 -8.86 -10.87 -13.71
C TRP A 88 -8.80 -9.57 -12.88
N SER A 89 -9.95 -9.02 -12.50
CA SER A 89 -10.04 -7.81 -11.68
C SER A 89 -9.50 -8.04 -10.26
N THR A 90 -9.45 -9.29 -9.79
CA THR A 90 -8.81 -9.67 -8.52
C THR A 90 -7.31 -9.31 -8.47
N PHE A 91 -6.67 -9.15 -9.64
CA PHE A 91 -5.26 -8.76 -9.74
C PHE A 91 -5.10 -7.26 -10.08
N ILE A 92 -5.93 -6.76 -11.00
CA ILE A 92 -5.81 -5.39 -11.52
C ILE A 92 -6.23 -4.35 -10.47
N ILE A 93 -7.31 -4.60 -9.73
CA ILE A 93 -7.81 -3.65 -8.73
C ILE A 93 -6.78 -3.44 -7.60
N PRO A 94 -6.19 -4.49 -6.99
CA PRO A 94 -5.12 -4.29 -6.01
C PRO A 94 -3.94 -3.49 -6.55
N ILE A 95 -3.49 -3.75 -7.78
CA ILE A 95 -2.41 -2.97 -8.43
C ILE A 95 -2.81 -1.49 -8.51
N GLY A 96 -4.04 -1.19 -8.94
CA GLY A 96 -4.56 0.18 -9.00
C GLY A 96 -4.62 0.84 -7.62
N CYS A 97 -5.10 0.11 -6.61
CA CYS A 97 -5.13 0.58 -5.22
C CYS A 97 -3.73 0.88 -4.68
N PHE A 98 -2.76 -0.03 -4.84
CA PHE A 98 -1.38 0.18 -4.38
C PHE A 98 -0.67 1.30 -5.16
N GLY A 99 -0.96 1.46 -6.45
CA GLY A 99 -0.47 2.57 -7.25
C GLY A 99 -1.00 3.93 -6.75
N ALA A 100 -2.31 4.01 -6.48
CA ALA A 100 -2.91 5.20 -5.88
C ALA A 100 -2.37 5.45 -4.46
N GLU A 101 -2.20 4.39 -3.66
CA GLU A 101 -1.68 4.47 -2.30
C GLU A 101 -0.24 5.02 -2.30
N LEU A 102 0.61 4.55 -3.21
CA LEU A 102 1.97 5.05 -3.37
C LEU A 102 1.98 6.54 -3.74
N TYR A 103 1.09 6.95 -4.65
CA TYR A 103 0.94 8.36 -5.03
C TYR A 103 0.54 9.23 -3.83
N PHE A 104 -0.52 8.85 -3.11
CA PHE A 104 -0.98 9.60 -1.94
C PHE A 104 0.04 9.60 -0.81
N LEU A 105 0.79 8.51 -0.63
CA LEU A 105 1.82 8.43 0.41
C LEU A 105 3.03 9.31 0.07
N ASN A 106 3.43 9.37 -1.20
CA ASN A 106 4.48 10.27 -1.67
C ASN A 106 4.07 11.75 -1.50
N ASP A 107 2.84 12.08 -1.87
CA ASP A 107 2.28 13.43 -1.70
C ASP A 107 2.21 13.81 -0.22
N TYR A 108 1.70 12.90 0.61
CA TYR A 108 1.65 13.07 2.05
C TYR A 108 3.04 13.26 2.68
N ARG A 109 4.04 12.48 2.24
CA ARG A 109 5.42 12.64 2.72
C ARG A 109 6.01 13.99 2.33
N LYS A 110 5.70 14.52 1.14
CA LYS A 110 6.14 15.85 0.70
C LYS A 110 5.48 16.96 1.52
N MET A 111 4.17 16.86 1.77
CA MET A 111 3.46 17.76 2.69
C MET A 111 4.12 17.72 4.08
N LEU A 112 4.32 16.52 4.67
CA LEU A 112 5.02 16.37 5.95
C LEU A 112 6.46 16.89 5.93
N ALA A 113 7.12 16.93 4.78
CA ALA A 113 8.48 17.45 4.67
C ALA A 113 8.52 18.98 4.86
N ASN A 114 7.44 19.69 4.52
CA ASN A 114 7.37 21.13 4.73
C ASN A 114 7.22 21.47 6.22
N HIS A 115 6.54 20.61 6.98
CA HIS A 115 6.17 20.89 8.38
C HIS A 115 7.05 20.21 9.43
N VAL A 116 7.40 18.94 9.19
CA VAL A 116 8.02 18.06 10.20
C VAL A 116 9.15 17.24 9.59
N TRP A 117 9.97 17.87 8.74
CA TRP A 117 11.09 17.23 8.04
C TRP A 117 11.98 16.41 8.98
N LYS A 118 12.34 15.20 8.53
CA LYS A 118 13.22 14.26 9.26
C LYS A 118 12.74 13.82 10.65
N SER A 119 11.54 14.22 11.09
CA SER A 119 10.90 13.73 12.30
C SER A 119 10.63 12.22 12.21
N GLY A 120 10.40 11.56 13.35
CA GLY A 120 10.00 10.15 13.38
C GLY A 120 8.76 9.89 12.52
N TYR A 121 7.77 10.79 12.58
CA TYR A 121 6.53 10.69 11.82
C TYR A 121 6.74 10.76 10.31
N TRP A 122 7.58 11.69 9.85
CA TRP A 122 7.96 11.80 8.44
C TRP A 122 8.75 10.56 7.96
N ARG A 123 9.66 10.04 8.78
CA ARG A 123 10.42 8.82 8.45
C ARG A 123 9.50 7.60 8.31
N THR A 124 8.45 7.51 9.12
CA THR A 124 7.45 6.43 8.97
C THR A 124 6.72 6.52 7.64
N ALA A 125 6.32 7.71 7.19
CA ALA A 125 5.76 7.88 5.83
C ALA A 125 6.75 7.42 4.74
N LEU A 126 8.03 7.75 4.86
CA LEU A 126 9.06 7.31 3.92
C LEU A 126 9.21 5.78 3.88
N ILE A 127 9.25 5.13 5.06
CA ILE A 127 9.30 3.66 5.16
C ILE A 127 8.06 3.05 4.49
N GLY A 128 6.88 3.62 4.76
CA GLY A 128 5.64 3.21 4.12
C GLY A 128 5.71 3.33 2.60
N GLU A 129 6.24 4.43 2.06
CA GLU A 129 6.37 4.65 0.62
C GLU A 129 7.19 3.53 -0.04
N TYR A 130 8.35 3.19 0.53
CA TYR A 130 9.16 2.08 0.04
C TYR A 130 8.43 0.73 0.14
N PHE A 131 7.74 0.51 1.26
CA PHE A 131 6.99 -0.72 1.48
C PHE A 131 5.85 -0.90 0.47
N VAL A 132 5.04 0.13 0.23
CA VAL A 132 3.97 0.11 -0.79
C VAL A 132 4.57 -0.04 -2.19
N GLY A 133 5.74 0.58 -2.47
CA GLY A 133 6.45 0.40 -3.72
C GLY A 133 6.85 -1.07 -3.98
N ILE A 134 7.35 -1.76 -2.96
CA ILE A 134 7.69 -3.20 -3.04
C ILE A 134 6.42 -4.05 -3.26
N LEU A 135 5.33 -3.74 -2.54
CA LEU A 135 4.05 -4.42 -2.69
C LEU A 135 3.44 -4.24 -4.09
N LEU A 136 3.50 -3.03 -4.64
CA LEU A 136 3.06 -2.75 -6.00
C LEU A 136 3.86 -3.57 -7.00
N PHE A 137 5.19 -3.59 -6.88
CA PHE A 137 6.06 -4.40 -7.74
C PHE A 137 5.73 -5.89 -7.63
N SER A 138 5.57 -6.42 -6.42
CA SER A 138 5.18 -7.82 -6.18
C SER A 138 3.83 -8.16 -6.82
N SER A 139 2.86 -7.24 -6.73
CA SER A 139 1.52 -7.43 -7.30
C SER A 139 1.54 -7.45 -8.83
N ILE A 140 2.35 -6.57 -9.45
CA ILE A 140 2.56 -6.57 -10.90
C ILE A 140 3.25 -7.87 -11.35
N ALA A 141 4.30 -8.29 -10.64
CA ALA A 141 5.02 -9.52 -10.93
C ALA A 141 4.08 -10.75 -10.84
N TYR A 142 3.27 -10.83 -9.79
CA TYR A 142 2.27 -11.89 -9.63
C TYR A 142 1.23 -11.88 -10.76
N TYR A 143 0.72 -10.72 -11.13
CA TYR A 143 -0.20 -10.59 -12.27
C TYR A 143 0.43 -11.08 -13.59
N VAL A 144 1.66 -10.65 -13.89
CA VAL A 144 2.37 -11.05 -15.11
C VAL A 144 2.59 -12.55 -15.12
N LEU A 145 3.07 -13.13 -14.01
CA LEU A 145 3.27 -14.57 -13.88
C LEU A 145 1.95 -15.34 -14.06
N GLY A 146 0.86 -14.88 -13.45
CA GLY A 146 -0.46 -15.48 -13.61
C GLY A 146 -0.99 -15.42 -15.04
N ARG A 147 -0.73 -14.33 -15.77
CA ARG A 147 -1.08 -14.22 -17.20
C ARG A 147 -0.25 -15.17 -18.05
N VAL A 148 1.03 -15.31 -17.75
CA VAL A 148 1.91 -16.20 -18.52
C VAL A 148 1.54 -17.66 -18.29
N THR A 149 1.33 -18.08 -17.04
CA THR A 149 1.01 -19.48 -16.69
C THR A 149 -0.37 -19.93 -17.16
N THR A 150 -1.36 -19.03 -17.23
CA THR A 150 -2.71 -19.37 -17.75
C THR A 150 -2.80 -19.45 -19.27
N ASN A 151 -1.79 -18.98 -20.00
CA ASN A 151 -1.68 -19.08 -21.46
C ASN A 151 -0.81 -20.27 -21.93
N TYR A 152 -0.27 -21.06 -21.00
CA TYR A 152 0.37 -22.36 -21.26
C TYR A 152 -0.62 -23.49 -20.98
#